data_AF-A0A497P4U1-F1
#
_entry.id   AF-A0A497P4U1-F1
#
_cell.length_a   1.000
_cell.length_b   1.000
_cell.length_c   1.000
_cell.angle_alpha   90.00
_cell.angle_beta   90.00
_cell.angle_gamma   90.00
#
_symmetry.space_group_name_H-M   'P 1'
#
loop_
_entity.id
_entity.type
_entity.pdbx_description
1 polymer ?
#
loop_
_entity_poly.entity_id
_entity_poly.type
_entity_poly.pdbx_seq_one_letter_code
_entity_poly.pdbx_strand_id
1 'polypeptide(L)'
;MESWTTPPEYLSILPKLRVLLLGSYHTELGLPRLEALKNYLIQNGLNSCRIAKDFKSPIRMLGEPEDQYNLRKSKYWMRHADILVFVFFPGVDNASVGIELQYAVDNVPGSTWRTILAYYENPPSLISGLGKDIEEFSVVNFSKEKELHEQIYGCIISLLHRFYDIVSNRSVGEWEYSSLSTDCN
;
A
#
# COMPACT_ATOMS: atom_id res chain seq x y z
N MET A 1 -3.69 -23.37 -35.27
CA MET A 1 -3.62 -22.26 -34.31
C MET A 1 -4.26 -22.76 -33.04
N GLU A 2 -3.44 -23.22 -32.09
CA GLU A 2 -3.91 -23.65 -30.77
C GLU A 2 -4.40 -22.41 -30.03
N SER A 3 -5.70 -22.37 -29.70
CA SER A 3 -6.22 -21.37 -28.78
C SER A 3 -5.56 -21.62 -27.44
N TRP A 4 -4.77 -20.67 -26.95
CA TRP A 4 -4.32 -20.69 -25.57
C TRP A 4 -5.56 -20.83 -24.68
N THR A 5 -5.64 -21.95 -23.97
CA THR A 5 -6.71 -22.25 -23.05
C THR A 5 -6.76 -21.13 -22.03
N THR A 6 -7.86 -20.38 -22.00
CA THR A 6 -8.10 -19.39 -20.97
C THR A 6 -7.93 -20.09 -19.62
N PRO A 7 -7.03 -19.63 -18.73
CA PRO A 7 -6.82 -20.28 -17.47
C PRO A 7 -8.16 -20.34 -16.71
N PRO A 8 -8.45 -21.45 -16.01
CA PRO A 8 -9.65 -21.58 -15.20
C PRO A 8 -9.85 -20.35 -14.31
N GLU A 9 -11.09 -19.90 -14.17
CA GLU A 9 -11.45 -18.65 -13.48
C GLU A 9 -10.90 -18.56 -12.04
N TYR A 10 -10.74 -19.70 -11.35
CA TYR A 10 -10.14 -19.75 -10.01
C TYR A 10 -8.63 -19.42 -9.98
N LEU A 11 -7.90 -19.58 -11.10
CA LEU A 11 -6.51 -19.14 -11.24
C LEU A 11 -6.42 -17.64 -11.55
N SER A 12 -7.52 -17.02 -11.97
CA SER A 12 -7.61 -15.59 -12.29
C SER A 12 -7.97 -14.74 -11.07
N ILE A 13 -8.39 -15.36 -9.96
CA ILE A 13 -8.71 -14.65 -8.72
C ILE A 13 -7.42 -14.48 -7.93
N LEU A 14 -6.91 -13.24 -7.87
CA LEU A 14 -5.82 -12.92 -6.96
C LEU A 14 -6.30 -13.17 -5.51
N PRO A 15 -5.48 -13.82 -4.67
CA PRO A 15 -5.78 -13.99 -3.26
C PRO A 15 -6.08 -12.65 -2.56
N LYS A 16 -6.73 -12.70 -1.38
CA LYS A 16 -7.15 -11.51 -0.61
C LYS A 16 -5.98 -10.80 0.08
N LEU A 17 -5.02 -10.34 -0.71
CA LEU A 17 -3.83 -9.62 -0.29
C LEU A 17 -4.21 -8.20 0.12
N ARG A 18 -3.91 -7.85 1.37
CA ARG A 18 -4.16 -6.53 1.96
C ARG A 18 -2.97 -5.63 1.66
N VAL A 19 -3.17 -4.68 0.76
CA VAL A 19 -2.14 -3.73 0.36
C VAL A 19 -2.47 -2.37 0.96
N LEU A 20 -1.57 -1.82 1.77
CA LEU A 20 -1.69 -0.46 2.29
C LEU A 20 -0.78 0.47 1.48
N LEU A 21 -1.38 1.45 0.81
CA LEU A 21 -0.65 2.53 0.15
C LEU A 21 -0.47 3.70 1.12
N LEU A 22 0.77 4.16 1.24
CA LEU A 22 1.24 5.22 2.11
C LEU A 22 1.96 6.24 1.24
N GLY A 23 1.48 7.48 1.23
CA GLY A 23 2.00 8.54 0.39
C GLY A 23 1.49 9.90 0.89
N SER A 24 1.95 10.97 0.25
CA SER A 24 1.53 12.32 0.65
C SER A 24 0.02 12.50 0.51
N TYR A 25 -0.63 12.97 1.58
CA TYR A 25 -2.06 13.31 1.62
C TYR A 25 -2.34 14.73 1.13
N HIS A 26 -1.35 15.43 0.55
CA HIS A 26 -1.55 16.74 -0.03
C HIS A 26 -2.69 16.70 -1.07
N THR A 27 -3.76 17.45 -0.82
CA THR A 27 -5.06 17.30 -1.48
C THR A 27 -5.01 17.55 -2.99
N GLU A 28 -4.12 18.42 -3.44
CA GLU A 28 -4.05 18.82 -4.86
C GLU A 28 -3.13 17.95 -5.72
N LEU A 29 -2.12 17.31 -5.12
CA LEU A 29 -1.03 16.68 -5.87
C LEU A 29 -0.73 15.25 -5.40
N GLY A 30 -0.61 15.02 -4.09
CA GLY A 30 -0.23 13.71 -3.55
C GLY A 30 -1.40 12.73 -3.51
N LEU A 31 -2.50 13.16 -2.88
CA LEU A 31 -3.67 12.30 -2.67
C LEU A 31 -4.32 11.83 -3.98
N PRO A 32 -4.52 12.68 -5.00
CA PRO A 32 -5.10 12.23 -6.28
C PRO A 32 -4.26 11.17 -6.98
N ARG A 33 -2.92 11.28 -6.92
CA ARG A 33 -2.00 10.29 -7.51
C ARG A 33 -2.01 8.98 -6.73
N LEU A 34 -2.06 9.06 -5.40
CA LEU A 34 -2.18 7.86 -4.55
C LEU A 34 -3.52 7.13 -4.81
N GLU A 35 -4.60 7.87 -5.02
CA GLU A 35 -5.89 7.31 -5.41
C GLU A 35 -5.88 6.72 -6.82
N ALA A 36 -5.19 7.36 -7.77
CA ALA A 36 -5.01 6.82 -9.12
C ALA A 36 -4.26 5.47 -9.08
N LEU A 37 -3.19 5.36 -8.30
CA LEU A 37 -2.49 4.11 -8.06
C LEU A 37 -3.40 3.06 -7.41
N LYS A 38 -4.16 3.43 -6.37
CA LYS A 38 -5.14 2.53 -5.73
C LYS A 38 -6.13 1.99 -6.76
N ASN A 39 -6.72 2.87 -7.56
CA ASN A 39 -7.72 2.50 -8.55
C ASN A 39 -7.12 1.60 -9.64
N TYR A 40 -5.90 1.89 -10.10
CA TYR A 40 -5.18 1.04 -11.03
C TYR A 40 -4.98 -0.38 -10.47
N LEU A 41 -4.55 -0.51 -9.22
CA LEU A 41 -4.35 -1.82 -8.57
C LEU A 41 -5.67 -2.59 -8.43
N ILE A 42 -6.75 -1.91 -8.04
CA ILE A 42 -8.09 -2.52 -7.94
C ILE A 42 -8.58 -3.00 -9.30
N GLN A 43 -8.42 -2.19 -10.36
CA GLN A 43 -8.78 -2.58 -11.72
C GLN A 43 -8.01 -3.81 -12.23
N ASN A 44 -6.82 -4.07 -11.67
CA ASN A 44 -6.01 -5.25 -11.96
C ASN A 44 -6.19 -6.38 -10.93
N GLY A 45 -7.31 -6.38 -10.17
CA GLY A 45 -7.71 -7.50 -9.32
C GLY A 45 -7.25 -7.44 -7.86
N LEU A 46 -6.49 -6.41 -7.44
CA LEU A 46 -6.07 -6.23 -6.05
C LEU A 46 -7.16 -5.51 -5.22
N ASN A 47 -8.30 -6.20 -5.05
CA ASN A 47 -9.52 -5.64 -4.45
C ASN A 47 -9.38 -5.15 -3.00
N SER A 48 -8.37 -5.63 -2.26
CA SER A 48 -8.09 -5.25 -0.87
C SER A 48 -7.00 -4.18 -0.75
N CYS A 49 -6.72 -3.43 -1.82
CA CYS A 49 -5.85 -2.26 -1.81
C CYS A 49 -6.54 -1.04 -1.20
N ARG A 50 -5.91 -0.38 -0.23
CA ARG A 50 -6.47 0.75 0.53
C ARG A 50 -5.42 1.81 0.83
N ILE A 51 -5.89 3.03 1.07
CA ILE A 51 -5.13 4.11 1.72
C ILE A 51 -5.68 4.31 3.14
N ALA A 52 -4.89 4.87 4.07
CA ALA A 52 -5.28 5.01 5.47
C ALA A 52 -6.62 5.76 5.67
N LYS A 53 -6.97 6.71 4.80
CA LYS A 53 -8.28 7.41 4.86
C LYS A 53 -9.48 6.51 4.55
N ASP A 54 -9.31 5.42 3.82
CA ASP A 54 -10.41 4.53 3.41
C ASP A 54 -11.02 3.77 4.60
N PHE A 55 -10.28 3.66 5.71
CA PHE A 55 -10.75 2.94 6.89
C PHE A 55 -11.59 3.84 7.80
N LYS A 56 -12.62 3.30 8.44
CA LYS A 56 -13.42 3.98 9.48
C LYS A 56 -12.92 3.67 10.89
N SER A 57 -12.21 2.56 11.08
CA SER A 57 -11.57 2.20 12.33
C SER A 57 -10.05 2.44 12.26
N PRO A 58 -9.35 2.48 13.41
CA PRO A 58 -9.93 2.65 14.75
C PRO A 58 -10.68 3.99 14.84
N ILE A 59 -11.66 4.11 15.73
CA ILE A 59 -12.45 5.34 15.89
C ILE A 59 -11.61 6.39 16.61
N ARG A 60 -11.83 7.67 16.29
CA ARG A 60 -11.22 8.82 16.98
C ARG A 60 -11.67 8.86 18.44
N MET A 61 -10.72 9.00 19.37
CA MET A 61 -11.03 9.08 20.80
C MET A 61 -11.59 10.47 21.16
N LEU A 62 -12.37 10.54 22.23
CA LEU A 62 -12.91 11.81 22.71
C LEU A 62 -11.76 12.75 23.11
N GLY A 63 -11.71 13.94 22.52
CA GLY A 63 -10.66 14.93 22.76
C GLY A 63 -9.33 14.66 22.04
N GLU A 64 -9.23 13.61 21.21
CA GLU A 64 -8.03 13.33 20.42
C GLU A 64 -7.87 14.35 19.29
N PRO A 65 -6.73 15.04 19.17
CA PRO A 65 -6.40 15.87 18.01
C PRO A 65 -6.43 15.08 16.69
N GLU A 66 -6.78 15.75 15.58
CA GLU A 66 -6.99 15.07 14.29
C GLU A 66 -5.70 14.47 13.71
N ASP A 67 -4.59 15.19 13.85
CA ASP A 67 -3.25 14.76 13.47
C ASP A 67 -2.80 13.52 14.25
N GLN A 68 -3.04 13.49 15.57
CA GLN A 68 -2.75 12.33 16.43
C GLN A 68 -3.60 11.13 16.03
N TYR A 69 -4.89 11.36 15.77
CA TYR A 69 -5.81 10.34 15.28
C TYR A 69 -5.33 9.71 13.97
N ASN A 70 -4.98 10.55 12.98
CA ASN A 70 -4.52 10.10 11.67
C ASN A 70 -3.21 9.29 11.79
N LEU A 71 -2.26 9.76 12.61
CA LEU A 71 -1.01 9.03 12.87
C LEU A 71 -1.27 7.68 13.52
N ARG A 72 -2.11 7.63 14.57
CA ARG A 72 -2.46 6.38 15.27
C ARG A 72 -3.14 5.40 14.34
N LYS A 73 -4.07 5.88 13.50
CA LYS A 73 -4.79 5.07 12.52
C LYS A 73 -3.87 4.51 11.44
N SER A 74 -2.96 5.31 10.89
CA SER A 74 -1.95 4.82 9.94
C SER A 74 -1.10 3.71 10.56
N LYS A 75 -0.59 3.95 11.79
CA LYS A 75 0.18 2.96 12.57
C LYS A 75 -0.58 1.68 12.87
N TYR A 76 -1.88 1.77 13.10
CA TYR A 76 -2.74 0.61 13.31
C TYR A 76 -2.81 -0.26 12.06
N TRP A 77 -3.11 0.35 10.90
CA TRP A 77 -3.31 -0.40 9.66
C TRP A 77 -2.02 -0.95 9.06
N MET A 78 -0.87 -0.31 9.30
CA MET A 78 0.43 -0.87 8.90
C MET A 78 0.68 -2.27 9.48
N ARG A 79 0.18 -2.55 10.70
CA ARG A 79 0.32 -3.86 11.34
C ARG A 79 -0.60 -4.93 10.74
N HIS A 80 -1.66 -4.53 10.05
CA HIS A 80 -2.70 -5.42 9.51
C HIS A 80 -2.58 -5.65 8.01
N ALA A 81 -1.76 -4.84 7.32
CA ALA A 81 -1.45 -5.01 5.91
C ALA A 81 -0.52 -6.20 5.69
N ASP A 82 -0.67 -6.87 4.55
CA ASP A 82 0.31 -7.86 4.09
C ASP A 82 1.50 -7.16 3.45
N ILE A 83 1.22 -6.20 2.57
CA ILE A 83 2.21 -5.39 1.85
C ILE A 83 2.02 -3.92 2.21
N LEU A 84 3.14 -3.27 2.51
CA LEU A 84 3.22 -1.82 2.69
C LEU A 84 3.85 -1.19 1.45
N VAL A 85 3.22 -0.18 0.88
CA VAL A 85 3.73 0.54 -0.28
C VAL A 85 3.92 2.00 0.09
N PHE A 86 5.17 2.44 0.20
CA PHE A 86 5.52 3.83 0.48
C PHE A 86 5.86 4.54 -0.81
N VAL A 87 5.14 5.61 -1.13
CA VAL A 87 5.33 6.37 -2.38
C VAL A 87 5.74 7.81 -2.05
N PHE A 88 6.95 8.17 -2.45
CA PHE A 88 7.50 9.52 -2.34
C PHE A 88 7.30 10.26 -3.67
N PHE A 89 6.26 11.11 -3.71
CA PHE A 89 5.92 11.87 -4.90
C PHE A 89 6.78 13.15 -5.03
N PRO A 90 7.13 13.58 -6.26
CA PRO A 90 7.82 14.85 -6.48
C PRO A 90 6.86 16.03 -6.29
N GLY A 91 7.41 17.17 -5.85
CA GLY A 91 6.66 18.43 -5.74
C GLY A 91 5.65 18.50 -4.58
N VAL A 92 5.70 17.55 -3.65
CA VAL A 92 4.87 17.54 -2.43
C VAL A 92 5.71 17.25 -1.20
N ASP A 93 5.19 17.63 -0.03
CA ASP A 93 5.77 17.22 1.24
C ASP A 93 5.52 15.72 1.47
N ASN A 94 6.60 14.99 1.78
CA ASN A 94 6.59 13.56 2.07
C ASN A 94 7.12 13.27 3.49
N ALA A 95 7.27 14.28 4.36
CA ALA A 95 7.80 14.10 5.71
C ALA A 95 6.99 13.06 6.51
N SER A 96 5.66 13.07 6.38
CA SER A 96 4.79 12.08 7.01
C SER A 96 5.09 10.65 6.54
N VAL A 97 5.34 10.46 5.24
CA VAL A 97 5.64 9.15 4.64
C VAL A 97 6.97 8.61 5.18
N GLY A 98 7.97 9.49 5.36
CA GLY A 98 9.24 9.13 6.00
C GLY A 98 9.06 8.67 7.45
N ILE A 99 8.22 9.35 8.23
CA ILE A 99 7.91 8.98 9.62
C ILE A 99 7.18 7.63 9.67
N GLU A 100 6.23 7.40 8.76
CA GLU A 100 5.51 6.12 8.66
C GLU A 100 6.43 4.97 8.27
N LEU A 101 7.36 5.21 7.32
CA LEU A 101 8.36 4.22 6.90
C LEU A 101 9.29 3.83 8.05
N GLN A 102 9.83 4.82 8.76
CA GLN A 102 10.67 4.57 9.94
C GLN A 102 9.90 3.76 10.99
N TYR A 103 8.65 4.14 11.27
CA TYR A 103 7.81 3.38 12.19
C TYR A 103 7.59 1.94 11.73
N ALA A 104 7.34 1.71 10.44
CA ALA A 104 7.14 0.37 9.90
C ALA A 104 8.39 -0.51 10.07
N VAL A 105 9.57 0.03 9.81
CA VAL A 105 10.86 -0.65 10.01
C VAL A 105 11.07 -0.99 11.48
N ASP A 106 10.85 -0.02 12.37
CA ASP A 106 11.18 -0.17 13.79
C ASP A 106 10.13 -0.97 14.59
N ASN A 107 8.85 -0.90 14.20
CA ASN A 107 7.73 -1.32 15.05
C ASN A 107 6.77 -2.32 14.41
N VAL A 108 6.96 -2.69 13.14
CA VAL A 108 6.13 -3.71 12.47
C VAL A 108 7.03 -4.91 12.16
N PRO A 109 7.01 -5.97 13.00
CA PRO A 109 7.89 -7.12 12.82
C PRO A 109 7.77 -7.73 11.42
N GLY A 110 8.92 -7.99 10.81
CA GLY A 110 9.02 -8.59 9.48
C GLY A 110 8.34 -7.77 8.38
N SER A 111 8.22 -6.45 8.52
CA SER A 111 7.66 -5.56 7.49
C SER A 111 8.61 -5.33 6.31
N THR A 112 9.93 -5.41 6.52
CA THR A 112 10.94 -5.01 5.53
C THR A 112 10.81 -5.77 4.21
N TRP A 113 10.83 -7.10 4.24
CA TRP A 113 10.73 -7.93 3.03
C TRP A 113 9.38 -7.81 2.27
N ARG A 114 8.36 -7.23 2.91
CA ARG A 114 7.02 -6.99 2.35
C ARG A 114 6.72 -5.50 2.19
N THR A 115 7.77 -4.69 2.17
CA THR A 115 7.71 -3.25 1.93
C THR A 115 8.18 -2.95 0.51
N ILE A 116 7.36 -2.19 -0.22
CA ILE A 116 7.70 -1.60 -1.50
C ILE A 116 8.00 -0.12 -1.24
N LEU A 117 9.21 0.31 -1.57
CA LEU A 117 9.64 1.70 -1.46
C LEU A 117 9.72 2.30 -2.87
N ALA A 118 8.76 3.16 -3.21
CA ALA A 118 8.70 3.84 -4.49
C ALA A 118 9.08 5.31 -4.35
N TYR A 119 9.98 5.81 -5.18
CA TYR A 119 10.33 7.23 -5.20
C TYR A 119 10.66 7.74 -6.60
N TYR A 120 10.35 9.03 -6.80
CA TYR A 120 10.64 9.71 -8.06
C TYR A 120 12.15 9.83 -8.29
N GLU A 121 12.57 9.87 -9.55
CA GLU A 121 13.96 10.11 -9.92
C GLU A 121 14.56 11.30 -9.13
N ASN A 122 15.71 11.07 -8.50
CA ASN A 122 16.35 11.99 -7.55
C ASN A 122 15.56 12.17 -6.24
N PRO A 123 15.34 11.10 -5.46
CA PRO A 123 14.70 11.20 -4.16
C PRO A 123 15.55 11.99 -3.15
N PRO A 124 14.98 12.40 -2.01
CA PRO A 124 15.76 12.87 -0.87
C PRO A 124 16.85 11.84 -0.50
N SER A 125 18.06 12.33 -0.20
CA SER A 125 19.24 11.46 0.02
C SER A 125 19.03 10.40 1.10
N LEU A 126 18.31 10.74 2.18
CA LEU A 126 18.00 9.81 3.26
C LEU A 126 17.06 8.67 2.81
N ILE A 127 16.10 8.96 1.92
CA ILE A 127 15.20 7.93 1.38
C ILE A 127 15.96 7.01 0.43
N SER A 128 16.82 7.56 -0.43
CA SER A 128 17.70 6.74 -1.28
C SER A 128 18.67 5.90 -0.45
N GLY A 129 19.24 6.47 0.61
CA GLY A 129 20.14 5.78 1.52
C GLY A 129 19.44 4.61 2.20
N LEU A 130 18.26 4.83 2.77
CA LEU A 130 17.48 3.80 3.43
C LEU A 130 17.09 2.66 2.47
N GLY A 131 16.69 2.99 1.24
CA GLY A 131 16.40 2.00 0.20
C GLY A 131 17.60 1.15 -0.22
N LYS A 132 18.83 1.61 0.02
CA LYS A 132 20.06 0.86 -0.24
C LYS A 132 20.56 0.11 0.98
N ASP A 133 20.27 0.61 2.17
CA ASP A 133 20.69 0.03 3.45
C ASP A 133 19.85 -1.20 3.84
N ILE A 134 18.55 -1.18 3.53
CA ILE A 134 17.63 -2.29 3.80
C ILE A 134 17.45 -3.11 2.52
N GLU A 135 18.25 -4.16 2.36
CA GLU A 135 18.28 -5.02 1.16
C GLU A 135 16.95 -5.73 0.88
N GLU A 136 16.12 -5.96 1.90
CA GLU A 136 14.86 -6.68 1.72
C GLU A 136 13.75 -5.82 1.10
N PHE A 137 13.92 -4.49 1.03
CA PHE A 137 12.94 -3.63 0.36
C PHE A 137 12.85 -3.93 -1.13
N SER A 138 11.62 -3.93 -1.65
CA SER A 138 11.40 -3.85 -3.10
C SER A 138 11.42 -2.39 -3.51
N VAL A 139 12.51 -1.94 -4.10
CA VAL A 139 12.69 -0.52 -4.46
C VAL A 139 12.21 -0.26 -5.90
N VAL A 140 11.36 0.75 -6.07
CA VAL A 140 10.80 1.20 -7.34
C VAL A 140 11.24 2.65 -7.60
N ASN A 141 12.07 2.84 -8.62
CA ASN A 141 12.40 4.17 -9.12
C ASN A 141 11.46 4.49 -10.27
N PHE A 142 10.87 5.69 -10.29
CA PHE A 142 9.96 6.07 -11.36
C PHE A 142 10.16 7.50 -11.85
N SER A 143 9.98 7.70 -13.14
CA SER A 143 9.99 8.99 -13.82
C SER A 143 8.58 9.44 -14.26
N LYS A 144 7.65 8.48 -14.36
CA LYS A 144 6.30 8.67 -14.88
C LYS A 144 5.28 7.87 -14.06
N GLU A 145 4.04 8.34 -14.02
CA GLU A 145 2.94 7.66 -13.31
C GLU A 145 2.68 6.24 -13.81
N LYS A 146 2.70 6.04 -15.14
CA LYS A 146 2.50 4.71 -15.72
C LYS A 146 3.54 3.71 -15.23
N GLU A 147 4.81 4.14 -15.17
CA GLU A 147 5.92 3.35 -14.69
C GLU A 147 5.76 2.98 -13.21
N LEU A 148 5.39 3.96 -12.38
CA LEU A 148 5.06 3.74 -10.97
C LEU A 148 4.00 2.64 -10.81
N HIS A 149 2.90 2.75 -11.55
CA HIS A 149 1.77 1.81 -11.47
C HIS A 149 2.17 0.39 -11.87
N GLU A 150 2.83 0.24 -13.03
CA GLU A 150 3.23 -1.06 -13.57
C GLU A 150 4.30 -1.74 -12.69
N GLN A 151 5.29 -0.98 -12.20
CA GLN A 151 6.33 -1.52 -11.32
C GLN A 151 5.78 -1.93 -9.95
N ILE A 152 4.93 -1.11 -9.31
CA ILE A 152 4.31 -1.47 -8.03
C ILE A 152 3.47 -2.74 -8.19
N TYR A 153 2.66 -2.82 -9.24
CA TYR A 153 1.89 -4.03 -9.53
C TYR A 153 2.79 -5.25 -9.70
N GLY A 154 3.87 -5.14 -10.48
CA GLY A 154 4.85 -6.21 -10.65
C GLY A 154 5.49 -6.68 -9.34
N CYS A 155 5.89 -5.74 -8.46
CA CYS A 155 6.41 -6.06 -7.13
C CYS A 155 5.38 -6.79 -6.27
N ILE A 156 4.12 -6.36 -6.28
CA ILE A 156 3.04 -7.02 -5.53
C ILE A 156 2.84 -8.46 -6.02
N ILE A 157 2.79 -8.68 -7.34
CA ILE A 157 2.66 -10.04 -7.91
C ILE A 157 3.87 -10.91 -7.56
N SER A 158 5.09 -10.36 -7.57
CA SER A 158 6.29 -11.09 -7.16
C SER A 158 6.23 -11.53 -5.69
N LEU A 159 5.73 -10.64 -4.81
CA LEU A 159 5.54 -10.93 -3.39
C LEU A 159 4.40 -11.92 -3.14
N LEU A 160 3.36 -11.92 -3.97
CA LEU A 160 2.17 -12.75 -3.80
C LEU A 160 2.48 -14.24 -3.66
N HIS A 161 3.45 -14.77 -4.41
CA HIS A 161 3.86 -16.18 -4.31
C HIS A 161 4.29 -16.56 -2.89
N ARG A 162 4.86 -15.61 -2.13
CA ARG A 162 5.28 -15.84 -0.73
C ARG A 162 4.12 -15.78 0.27
N PHE A 163 3.01 -15.17 -0.13
CA PHE A 163 1.82 -15.06 0.71
C PHE A 163 0.78 -16.14 0.42
N TYR A 164 0.85 -16.84 -0.71
CA TYR A 164 -0.25 -17.61 -1.29
C TYR A 164 -1.02 -18.47 -0.26
N ASP A 165 -0.32 -19.27 0.54
CA ASP A 165 -0.97 -20.12 1.55
C ASP A 165 -1.71 -19.33 2.64
N ILE A 166 -1.17 -18.18 3.04
CA ILE A 166 -1.74 -17.29 4.07
C ILE A 166 -2.98 -16.56 3.54
N VAL A 167 -2.95 -16.10 2.29
CA VAL A 167 -3.99 -15.23 1.74
C VAL A 167 -5.11 -15.97 1.00
N SER A 168 -4.87 -17.20 0.52
CA SER A 168 -5.86 -17.96 -0.26
C SER A 168 -7.05 -18.42 0.58
N ASN A 169 -6.83 -18.74 1.86
CA ASN A 169 -7.87 -19.23 2.77
C ASN A 169 -8.32 -18.18 3.79
N ARG A 170 -7.93 -16.91 3.61
CA ARG A 170 -8.19 -15.85 4.59
C ARG A 170 -9.68 -15.51 4.66
N SER A 171 -10.23 -15.59 5.87
CA SER A 171 -11.58 -15.11 6.17
C SER A 171 -11.64 -13.58 6.10
N VAL A 172 -12.84 -13.08 5.81
CA VAL A 172 -13.13 -11.64 5.91
C VAL A 172 -12.97 -11.22 7.37
N GLY A 173 -12.28 -10.12 7.61
CA GLY A 173 -11.99 -9.62 8.95
C GLY A 173 -12.06 -8.09 9.03
N GLU A 174 -11.46 -7.55 10.09
CA GLU A 174 -11.55 -6.13 10.41
C GLU A 174 -11.15 -5.22 9.24
N TRP A 175 -10.12 -5.58 8.48
CA TRP A 175 -9.68 -4.84 7.29
C TRP A 175 -10.82 -4.61 6.29
N GLU A 176 -11.53 -5.68 5.93
CA GLU A 176 -12.59 -5.60 4.93
C GLU A 176 -13.79 -4.83 5.47
N TYR A 177 -14.25 -5.13 6.68
CA TYR A 177 -15.41 -4.46 7.30
C TYR A 177 -15.18 -2.97 7.57
N SER A 178 -13.97 -2.60 7.96
CA SER A 178 -13.62 -1.21 8.30
C SER A 178 -13.53 -0.31 7.08
N SER A 179 -13.63 -0.87 5.87
CA SER A 179 -13.57 -0.13 4.61
C SER A 179 -14.91 -0.07 3.86
N LEU A 180 -15.97 -0.69 4.39
CA LEU A 180 -17.29 -0.66 3.76
C LEU A 180 -17.95 0.73 3.96
N SER A 181 -18.38 1.34 2.85
CA SER A 181 -19.36 2.43 2.92
C SER A 181 -20.66 1.87 3.49
N THR A 182 -21.24 2.60 4.45
CA THR A 182 -22.60 2.31 4.95
C THR A 182 -23.58 3.07 4.09
N ASP A 183 -23.46 2.93 2.76
CA ASP A 183 -24.40 3.51 1.81
C ASP A 183 -25.41 2.43 1.43
N CYS A 184 -26.14 1.98 2.44
CA CYS A 184 -27.49 1.48 2.27
C CYS A 184 -28.39 2.38 3.12
N ASN A 185 -28.85 3.47 2.51
CA ASN A 185 -30.11 4.16 2.80
C ASN A 185 -30.52 4.93 1.55
#